data_AF-A0A847D0J9-F1
#
_entry.id   AF-A0A847D0J9-F1
#
_cell.length_a   1.000
_cell.length_b   1.000
_cell.length_c   1.000
_cell.angle_alpha   90.00
_cell.angle_beta   90.00
_cell.angle_gamma   90.00
#
_symmetry.space_group_name_H-M   'P 1'
#
loop_
_entity.id
_entity.type
_entity.pdbx_description
1 polymer ?
#
loop_
_entity_poly.entity_id
_entity_poly.type
_entity_poly.pdbx_seq_one_letter_code
_entity_poly.pdbx_strand_id
1 'polypeptide(L)'
;MHKVIYEPNIVSFARPVPRKATYQELLKQKNIDEKVIVIFDLSGQRGYMVISSMEDYNWYINHTRGDGRFSEEVFWIVNKRHLN
;
A
#
# COMPACT_ATOMS: atom_id res chain seq x y z
N MET A 1 -5.97 13.71 -2.00
CA MET A 1 -5.30 12.80 -1.04
C MET A 1 -6.37 12.21 -0.12
N HIS A 2 -6.79 10.96 -0.36
CA HIS A 2 -7.81 10.29 0.46
C HIS A 2 -7.14 9.53 1.60
N LYS A 3 -7.22 10.08 2.81
CA LYS A 3 -6.69 9.47 4.04
C LYS A 3 -7.74 8.47 4.52
N VAL A 4 -7.46 7.16 4.45
CA VAL A 4 -8.36 6.13 4.96
C VAL A 4 -7.82 5.56 6.27
N ILE A 5 -8.70 5.47 7.26
CA ILE A 5 -8.43 4.95 8.59
C ILE A 5 -8.09 3.46 8.47
N TYR A 6 -7.01 3.04 9.12
CA TYR A 6 -6.52 1.67 9.08
C TYR A 6 -7.52 0.69 9.70
N GLU A 7 -7.94 -0.32 8.94
CA GLU A 7 -8.56 -1.52 9.51
C GLU A 7 -7.48 -2.37 10.21
N PRO A 8 -7.57 -2.62 11.53
CA PRO A 8 -6.52 -3.32 12.29
C PRO A 8 -6.14 -4.70 11.72
N ASN A 9 -7.09 -5.35 11.04
CA ASN A 9 -6.95 -6.72 10.55
C ASN A 9 -6.52 -6.81 9.09
N ILE A 10 -6.13 -5.69 8.46
CA ILE A 10 -5.82 -5.68 7.02
C ILE A 10 -4.75 -6.71 6.63
N VAL A 11 -3.75 -6.89 7.49
CA VAL A 11 -2.66 -7.85 7.30
C VAL A 11 -3.15 -9.31 7.28
N SER A 12 -4.26 -9.62 7.97
CA SER A 12 -4.77 -11.00 8.07
C SER A 12 -5.37 -11.52 6.75
N PHE A 13 -5.79 -10.62 5.87
CA PHE A 13 -6.39 -10.95 4.57
C PHE A 13 -5.66 -10.31 3.38
N ALA A 14 -4.51 -9.67 3.64
CA ALA A 14 -3.66 -9.07 2.63
C ALA A 14 -2.52 -9.99 2.23
N ARG A 15 -2.12 -9.92 0.97
CA ARG A 15 -0.94 -10.62 0.46
C ARG A 15 0.24 -9.65 0.32
N PRO A 16 1.39 -9.92 0.97
CA PRO A 16 2.56 -9.06 0.85
C PRO A 16 3.25 -9.27 -0.50
N VAL A 17 3.74 -8.18 -1.08
CA VAL A 17 4.57 -8.16 -2.28
C VAL A 17 5.83 -7.33 -1.97
N PRO A 18 7.04 -7.80 -2.29
CA PRO A 18 8.26 -7.07 -1.97
C PRO A 18 8.26 -5.64 -2.54
N ARG A 19 8.74 -4.65 -1.77
CA ARG A 19 8.84 -3.24 -2.22
C ARG A 19 9.73 -3.04 -3.46
N LYS A 20 10.62 -3.99 -3.76
CA LYS A 20 11.40 -4.00 -5.02
C LYS A 20 10.56 -4.25 -6.27
N ALA A 21 9.31 -4.69 -6.12
CA ALA A 21 8.41 -4.91 -7.23
C ALA A 21 8.08 -3.58 -7.92
N THR A 22 8.20 -3.58 -9.24
CA THR A 22 7.80 -2.48 -10.11
C THR A 22 6.27 -2.34 -10.14
N TYR A 23 5.79 -1.17 -10.53
CA TYR A 23 4.35 -0.94 -10.70
C TYR A 23 3.71 -1.96 -11.68
N GLN A 24 4.41 -2.33 -12.75
CA GLN A 24 3.91 -3.33 -13.70
C GLN A 24 3.77 -4.73 -13.09
N GLU A 25 4.69 -5.13 -12.21
CA GLU A 25 4.59 -6.42 -11.50
C GLU A 25 3.43 -6.42 -10.51
N LEU A 26 3.18 -5.30 -9.82
CA LEU A 26 2.04 -5.14 -8.94
C LEU A 26 0.71 -5.25 -9.71
N LEU A 27 0.64 -4.67 -10.91
CA LEU A 27 -0.52 -4.80 -11.78
C LEU A 27 -0.76 -6.23 -12.28
N LYS A 28 0.31 -6.99 -12.57
CA LYS A 28 0.20 -8.41 -12.98
C LYS A 28 -0.24 -9.33 -11.83
N GLN A 29 0.12 -8.97 -10.60
CA GLN A 29 -0.20 -9.78 -9.43
C GLN A 29 -1.61 -9.54 -8.88
N LYS A 30 -2.24 -8.42 -9.23
CA LYS A 30 -3.58 -8.06 -8.74
C LYS A 30 -4.66 -8.46 -9.73
N ASN A 31 -5.81 -8.89 -9.22
CA ASN A 31 -7.03 -9.08 -9.99
C ASN A 31 -7.88 -7.79 -10.03
N ILE A 32 -8.98 -7.81 -10.79
CA ILE A 32 -9.89 -6.65 -10.91
C ILE A 32 -10.54 -6.27 -9.58
N ASP A 33 -10.74 -7.22 -8.68
CA ASP A 33 -11.34 -7.03 -7.36
C ASP A 33 -10.32 -6.67 -6.27
N GLU A 34 -9.05 -6.53 -6.64
CA GLU A 34 -7.97 -6.24 -5.71
C GLU A 34 -7.44 -4.82 -5.90
N LYS A 35 -6.95 -4.26 -4.79
CA LYS A 35 -6.21 -3.00 -4.72
C LYS A 35 -4.82 -3.28 -4.18
N VAL A 36 -3.86 -2.50 -4.66
CA VAL A 36 -2.53 -2.43 -4.07
C VAL A 36 -2.57 -1.31 -3.05
N ILE A 37 -2.12 -1.57 -1.83
CA ILE A 37 -1.98 -0.55 -0.80
C ILE A 37 -0.58 -0.57 -0.21
N VAL A 38 -0.23 0.52 0.44
CA VAL A 38 0.93 0.63 1.31
C VAL A 38 0.44 1.10 2.67
N ILE A 39 0.86 0.41 3.72
CA ILE A 39 0.54 0.80 5.09
C ILE A 39 1.65 1.71 5.58
N PHE A 40 1.27 2.75 6.32
CA PHE A 40 2.21 3.68 6.92
C PHE A 40 1.80 4.03 8.33
N ASP A 41 2.76 4.46 9.14
CA ASP A 41 2.52 5.00 10.47
C ASP A 41 2.77 6.51 10.44
N LEU A 42 1.75 7.30 10.78
CA LEU A 42 1.88 8.74 10.97
C LEU A 42 1.65 9.04 12.45
N SER A 43 2.74 9.29 13.19
CA SER A 43 2.69 9.75 14.58
C SER A 43 1.86 8.86 15.51
N GLY A 44 1.92 7.54 15.33
CA GLY A 44 1.18 6.56 16.13
C GLY A 44 -0.20 6.20 15.59
N GLN A 45 -0.61 6.80 14.46
CA GLN A 45 -1.80 6.40 13.72
C GLN A 45 -1.39 5.66 12.45
N ARG A 46 -1.61 4.33 12.44
CA ARG A 46 -1.50 3.55 11.21
C ARG A 46 -2.58 3.98 10.23
N GLY A 47 -2.21 4.07 8.96
CA GLY A 47 -3.07 4.37 7.83
C GLY A 47 -2.62 3.57 6.62
N TYR A 48 -3.38 3.64 5.53
CA TYR A 48 -2.93 3.10 4.26
C TYR A 48 -3.20 4.05 3.11
N MET A 49 -2.40 3.93 2.05
CA MET A 49 -2.61 4.60 0.77
C MET A 49 -2.86 3.54 -0.29
N VAL A 50 -3.84 3.78 -1.16
CA VAL A 50 -4.09 2.94 -2.33
C VAL A 50 -3.16 3.39 -3.46
N ILE A 51 -2.42 2.46 -4.04
CA ILE A 51 -1.63 2.67 -5.24
C ILE A 51 -2.52 2.36 -6.44
N SER A 52 -3.07 3.42 -7.06
CA SER A 52 -4.00 3.30 -8.19
C SER A 52 -3.40 3.73 -9.53
N SER A 53 -2.26 4.42 -9.47
CA SER A 53 -1.57 4.97 -10.63
C SER A 53 -0.05 4.86 -10.51
N MET A 54 0.65 5.07 -11.63
CA MET A 54 2.11 5.19 -11.65
C MET A 54 2.59 6.39 -10.81
N GLU A 55 1.78 7.45 -10.73
CA GLU A 55 2.05 8.63 -9.92
C GLU A 55 2.05 8.28 -8.43
N ASP A 56 1.03 7.57 -7.94
CA ASP A 56 0.95 7.10 -6.54
C ASP A 56 2.16 6.23 -6.17
N TYR A 57 2.54 5.32 -7.08
CA TYR A 57 3.70 4.45 -6.92
C TYR A 57 5.01 5.26 -6.80
N ASN A 58 5.23 6.19 -7.73
CA ASN A 58 6.43 7.03 -7.74
C ASN A 58 6.48 7.93 -6.51
N TRP A 59 5.34 8.51 -6.11
CA TRP A 59 5.23 9.32 -4.90
C TRP A 59 5.66 8.51 -3.68
N TYR A 60 5.12 7.30 -3.51
CA TYR A 60 5.47 6.42 -2.39
C TYR A 60 6.96 6.06 -2.38
N ILE A 61 7.51 5.63 -3.52
CA ILE A 61 8.93 5.22 -3.63
C ILE A 61 9.88 6.40 -3.34
N ASN A 62 9.53 7.62 -3.75
CA ASN A 62 10.36 8.79 -3.52
C ASN A 62 10.27 9.29 -2.06
N HIS A 63 9.08 9.31 -1.46
CA HIS A 63 8.88 9.78 -0.08
C HIS A 63 9.41 8.79 0.98
N THR A 64 9.41 7.50 0.67
CA THR A 64 9.99 6.46 1.55
C THR A 64 11.52 6.42 1.54
N ARG A 65 12.20 7.11 0.60
CA ARG A 65 13.67 7.18 0.54
C ARG A 65 14.27 8.33 1.34
N GLY A 66 13.49 9.37 1.65
CA GLY A 66 13.98 10.60 2.28
C GLY A 66 13.84 10.66 3.81
N ASP A 67 12.74 10.16 4.37
CA ASP A 67 12.35 10.51 5.75
C ASP A 67 12.49 9.38 6.78
N GLY A 68 12.82 8.14 6.37
CA GLY A 68 13.02 7.00 7.29
C GLY A 68 11.82 6.58 8.16
N ARG A 69 10.67 7.26 8.04
CA ARG A 69 9.49 7.14 8.92
C ARG A 69 8.37 6.25 8.38
N PHE A 70 8.56 5.64 7.21
CA PHE A 70 7.54 4.87 6.49
C PHE A 70 8.04 3.45 6.21
N SER A 71 8.31 2.69 7.26
CA SER A 71 9.03 1.41 7.17
C SER A 71 8.10 0.20 7.10
N GLU A 72 7.30 0.10 6.05
CA GLU A 72 6.90 -1.22 5.57
C GLU A 72 7.64 -1.53 4.26
N GLU A 73 8.32 -2.67 4.22
CA GLU A 73 9.14 -3.12 3.08
C GLU A 73 8.32 -3.88 2.02
N VAL A 74 7.00 -3.77 2.09
CA VAL A 74 6.08 -4.51 1.23
C VAL A 74 4.93 -3.63 0.76
N PHE A 75 4.47 -3.93 -0.45
CA PHE A 75 3.13 -3.59 -0.90
C PHE A 75 2.15 -4.67 -0.43
N TRP A 76 0.91 -4.30 -0.20
CA TRP A 76 -0.15 -5.24 0.16
C TRP A 76 -1.18 -5.29 -0.95
N ILE A 77 -1.49 -6.50 -1.40
CA ILE A 77 -2.62 -6.74 -2.29
C ILE A 77 -3.80 -7.18 -1.44
N VAL A 78 -4.90 -6.45 -1.54
CA VAL A 78 -6.10 -6.60 -0.69
C VAL A 78 -7.35 -6.58 -1.53
N ASN A 79 -8.33 -7.41 -1.17
CA ASN A 79 -9.63 -7.40 -1.81
C ASN A 79 -10.40 -6.12 -1.44
N LYS A 80 -11.03 -5.48 -2.44
CA LYS A 80 -11.83 -4.27 -2.26
C LYS A 80 -12.94 -4.41 -1.20
N ARG A 81 -13.49 -5.62 -1.01
CA ARG A 81 -14.56 -5.90 -0.03
C ARG A 81 -14.14 -5.71 1.42
N HIS A 82 -12.84 -5.63 1.69
CA HIS A 82 -12.28 -5.47 3.04
C HIS A 82 -11.65 -4.07 3.25
N LEU A 83 -12.02 -3.09 2.43
CA LEU A 83 -11.48 -1.72 2.48
C LEU A 83 -12.61 -0.69 2.66
N ASN A 84 -13.60 -1.01 3.51
CA ASN A 84 -14.85 -0.25 3.67
C ASN A 84 -14.63 1.26 3.92
#